data_AF-A0A966R5F1-F1
#
_entry.id   AF-A0A966R5F1-F1
#
_cell.length_a   1.000
_cell.length_b   1.000
_cell.length_c   1.000
_cell.angle_alpha   90.00
_cell.angle_beta   90.00
_cell.angle_gamma   90.00
#
_symmetry.space_group_name_H-M   'P 1'
#
loop_
_entity.id
_entity.type
_entity.pdbx_description
1 polymer ?
#
loop_
_entity_poly.entity_id
_entity_poly.type
_entity_poly.pdbx_seq_one_letter_code
_entity_poly.pdbx_strand_id
1 'polypeptide(L)'
;MTLVNGHTRTSSDFKMMARYLEDRGFRVLMLDNRGSGKSQARADFDLEDMVADIVAIWDHLDVRRSHVLGISMGGMIAQWLAGKFPERIDRLVLVSTAPNRGYIRDHGSYAWSGDEKAVEAKLATYFSPGFLAANKPLVTAMAKQMAKAAREGTFIGDSARQMRAMEGFDAKSLLGAIKAPVLLIHGKEDVIVPPVAVDALASGLRDSRISWFDGAGHLLLAERPKELYEQVGRFFSGLMA
;
A
#
# COMPACT_ATOMS: atom_id res chain seq x y z
N MET A 1 -10.56 2.00 -11.61
CA MET A 1 -9.29 1.71 -10.91
C MET A 1 -9.53 1.80 -9.43
N THR A 2 -8.99 0.88 -8.65
CA THR A 2 -9.14 0.89 -7.18
C THR A 2 -7.78 1.06 -6.54
N LEU A 3 -7.61 2.10 -5.73
CA LEU A 3 -6.36 2.42 -5.05
C LEU A 3 -6.48 2.07 -3.57
N VAL A 4 -5.69 1.10 -3.11
CA VAL A 4 -5.75 0.52 -1.77
C VAL A 4 -4.53 0.96 -0.96
N ASN A 5 -4.80 1.65 0.14
CA ASN A 5 -3.78 2.30 0.97
C ASN A 5 -3.02 1.34 1.88
N GLY A 6 -1.84 1.78 2.31
CA GLY A 6 -1.05 1.10 3.33
C GLY A 6 -1.58 1.29 4.74
N HIS A 7 -0.88 0.68 5.69
CA HIS A 7 -1.19 0.74 7.11
C HIS A 7 -1.28 2.20 7.60
N THR A 8 -2.34 2.54 8.33
CA THR A 8 -2.65 3.89 8.88
C THR A 8 -2.86 5.02 7.87
N ARG A 9 -2.76 4.72 6.57
CA ARG A 9 -2.88 5.70 5.49
C ARG A 9 -4.33 5.91 5.08
N THR A 10 -4.62 7.01 4.41
CA THR A 10 -5.99 7.37 4.00
C THR A 10 -6.05 7.68 2.51
N SER A 11 -7.25 7.64 1.95
CA SER A 11 -7.53 7.97 0.55
C SER A 11 -6.92 9.30 0.10
N SER A 12 -6.69 10.25 1.02
CA SER A 12 -6.07 11.53 0.67
C SER A 12 -4.66 11.41 0.09
N ASP A 13 -3.91 10.36 0.44
CA ASP A 13 -2.55 10.14 -0.07
C ASP A 13 -2.53 9.90 -1.58
N PHE A 14 -3.64 9.41 -2.13
CA PHE A 14 -3.77 9.16 -3.56
C PHE A 14 -4.28 10.35 -4.36
N LYS A 15 -4.67 11.48 -3.75
CA LYS A 15 -5.31 12.60 -4.48
C LYS A 15 -4.56 13.04 -5.74
N MET A 16 -3.24 13.18 -5.64
CA MET A 16 -2.41 13.59 -6.78
C MET A 16 -2.27 12.49 -7.83
N MET A 17 -2.15 11.23 -7.40
CA MET A 17 -2.15 10.09 -8.32
C MET A 17 -3.51 9.94 -9.03
N ALA A 18 -4.61 10.09 -8.30
CA ALA A 18 -5.96 10.01 -8.82
C ALA A 18 -6.17 11.05 -9.91
N ARG A 19 -5.83 12.32 -9.65
CA ARG A 19 -5.87 13.39 -10.66
C ARG A 19 -5.03 13.04 -11.89
N TYR A 20 -3.80 12.58 -11.69
CA TYR A 20 -2.91 12.17 -12.79
C TYR A 20 -3.53 11.06 -13.67
N LEU A 21 -4.21 10.10 -13.06
CA LEU A 21 -4.88 8.99 -13.75
C LEU A 21 -6.20 9.43 -14.41
N GLU A 22 -6.97 10.29 -13.76
CA GLU A 22 -8.20 10.89 -14.30
C GLU A 22 -7.92 11.71 -15.56
N ASP A 23 -6.84 12.50 -15.56
CA ASP A 23 -6.36 13.24 -16.74
C ASP A 23 -5.99 12.32 -17.93
N ARG A 24 -5.89 11.00 -17.70
CA ARG A 24 -5.63 9.96 -18.70
C ARG A 24 -6.85 9.10 -19.02
N GLY A 25 -8.03 9.53 -18.59
CA GLY A 25 -9.31 8.88 -18.91
C GLY A 25 -9.71 7.75 -17.98
N PHE A 26 -8.99 7.56 -16.86
CA PHE A 26 -9.36 6.54 -15.89
C PHE A 26 -10.39 7.05 -14.87
N ARG A 27 -11.36 6.20 -14.54
CA ARG A 27 -12.22 6.39 -13.36
C ARG A 27 -11.51 5.81 -12.13
N VAL A 28 -11.31 6.62 -11.10
CA VAL A 28 -10.56 6.24 -9.90
C VAL A 28 -11.48 6.11 -8.69
N LEU A 29 -11.39 4.98 -8.00
CA LEU A 29 -11.98 4.71 -6.69
C LEU A 29 -10.85 4.79 -5.66
N MET A 30 -10.94 5.79 -4.78
CA MET A 30 -10.13 5.88 -3.58
C MET A 30 -11.01 5.55 -2.39
N LEU A 31 -10.47 4.76 -1.46
CA LEU A 31 -11.18 4.39 -0.23
C LEU A 31 -10.29 4.58 0.99
N ASP A 32 -10.93 4.87 2.11
CA ASP A 32 -10.34 4.72 3.42
C ASP A 32 -10.57 3.28 3.86
N ASN A 33 -9.47 2.55 4.08
CA ASN A 33 -9.50 1.19 4.62
C ASN A 33 -10.20 1.16 6.00
N ARG A 34 -10.80 0.03 6.36
CA ARG A 34 -11.34 -0.20 7.71
C ARG A 34 -10.31 0.17 8.78
N GLY A 35 -10.69 1.03 9.74
CA GLY A 35 -9.77 1.57 10.74
C GLY A 35 -8.81 2.64 10.19
N SER A 36 -9.25 3.46 9.24
CA SER A 36 -8.45 4.56 8.70
C SER A 36 -9.35 5.69 8.22
N GLY A 37 -8.87 6.94 8.32
CA GLY A 37 -9.57 8.12 7.83
C GLY A 37 -11.00 8.19 8.36
N LYS A 38 -11.99 8.15 7.45
CA LYS A 38 -13.42 8.19 7.76
C LYS A 38 -14.06 6.82 7.95
N SER A 39 -13.33 5.73 7.71
CA SER A 39 -13.81 4.36 7.84
C SER A 39 -13.50 3.81 9.23
N GLN A 40 -14.53 3.62 10.04
CA GLN A 40 -14.40 3.17 11.43
C GLN A 40 -14.27 1.65 11.53
N ALA A 41 -13.50 1.18 12.51
CA ALA A 41 -13.54 -0.21 12.95
C ALA A 41 -14.34 -0.32 14.26
N ARG A 42 -15.39 -1.15 14.26
CA ARG A 42 -16.26 -1.35 15.44
C ARG A 42 -15.85 -2.55 16.30
N ALA A 43 -15.10 -3.46 15.72
CA ALA A 43 -14.54 -4.66 16.35
C ALA A 43 -13.16 -4.95 15.74
N ASP A 44 -12.48 -5.98 16.25
CA ASP A 44 -11.33 -6.54 15.56
C ASP A 44 -11.76 -7.13 14.21
N PHE A 45 -10.82 -7.17 13.27
CA PHE A 45 -11.01 -7.61 11.89
C PHE A 45 -9.70 -8.20 11.35
N ASP A 46 -9.79 -8.95 10.25
CA ASP A 46 -8.64 -9.48 9.52
C ASP A 46 -8.49 -8.81 8.13
N LEU A 47 -7.55 -9.28 7.31
CA LEU A 47 -7.40 -8.76 5.96
C LEU A 47 -8.51 -9.25 5.01
N GLU A 48 -9.17 -10.39 5.29
CA GLU A 48 -10.27 -10.89 4.47
C GLU A 48 -11.51 -10.00 4.61
N ASP A 49 -11.77 -9.51 5.81
CA ASP A 49 -12.73 -8.44 6.10
C ASP A 49 -12.50 -7.22 5.21
N MET A 50 -11.24 -6.79 5.07
CA MET A 50 -10.88 -5.63 4.23
C MET A 50 -11.00 -5.93 2.74
N VAL A 51 -10.77 -7.17 2.31
CA VAL A 51 -11.07 -7.63 0.95
C VAL A 51 -12.59 -7.60 0.69
N ALA A 52 -13.38 -8.09 1.64
CA ALA A 52 -14.84 -8.09 1.57
C ALA A 52 -15.40 -6.67 1.48
N ASP A 53 -14.81 -5.70 2.20
CA ASP A 53 -15.18 -4.28 2.09
C ASP A 53 -15.01 -3.76 0.65
N ILE A 54 -13.89 -4.09 -0.02
CA ILE A 54 -13.65 -3.68 -1.42
C ILE A 54 -14.68 -4.31 -2.36
N VAL A 55 -14.97 -5.61 -2.20
CA VAL A 55 -15.97 -6.31 -3.03
C VAL A 55 -17.35 -5.71 -2.82
N ALA A 56 -17.75 -5.43 -1.57
CA ALA A 56 -19.03 -4.80 -1.27
C ALA A 56 -19.16 -3.41 -1.89
N ILE A 57 -18.08 -2.60 -1.85
CA ILE A 57 -18.05 -1.29 -2.54
C ILE A 57 -18.18 -1.47 -4.05
N TRP A 58 -17.47 -2.44 -4.63
CA TRP A 58 -17.57 -2.73 -6.06
C TRP A 58 -18.97 -3.15 -6.47
N ASP A 59 -19.60 -4.05 -5.71
CA ASP A 59 -20.96 -4.52 -6.01
C ASP A 59 -21.98 -3.38 -5.86
N HIS A 60 -21.84 -2.52 -4.85
CA HIS A 60 -22.69 -1.33 -4.68
C HIS A 60 -22.56 -0.32 -5.82
N LEU A 61 -21.34 -0.17 -6.37
CA LEU A 61 -21.04 0.75 -7.47
C LEU A 61 -21.15 0.10 -8.87
N ASP A 62 -21.59 -1.16 -8.93
CA ASP A 62 -21.65 -2.01 -10.15
C ASP A 62 -20.30 -2.09 -10.90
N VAL A 63 -19.20 -2.14 -10.16
CA VAL A 63 -17.84 -2.34 -10.67
C VAL A 63 -17.58 -3.83 -10.86
N ARG A 64 -17.77 -4.29 -12.10
CA ARG A 64 -17.53 -5.70 -12.47
C ARG A 64 -16.06 -6.05 -12.53
N ARG A 65 -15.21 -5.17 -13.08
CA ARG A 65 -13.77 -5.37 -13.18
C ARG A 65 -13.03 -4.07 -12.87
N SER A 66 -11.83 -4.17 -12.30
CA SER A 66 -10.99 -3.02 -12.01
C SER A 66 -9.51 -3.35 -12.19
N HIS A 67 -8.73 -2.37 -12.65
CA HIS A 67 -7.32 -2.29 -12.30
C HIS A 67 -7.19 -2.01 -10.80
N VAL A 68 -6.26 -2.67 -10.12
CA VAL A 68 -6.04 -2.50 -8.68
C VAL A 68 -4.59 -2.11 -8.43
N LEU A 69 -4.39 -1.12 -7.58
CA LEU A 69 -3.08 -0.78 -7.02
C LEU A 69 -3.16 -0.91 -5.50
N GLY A 70 -2.24 -1.67 -4.91
CA GLY A 70 -2.09 -1.78 -3.47
C GLY A 70 -0.69 -1.38 -3.03
N ILE A 71 -0.59 -0.55 -1.99
CA ILE A 71 0.69 -0.15 -1.39
C ILE A 71 0.82 -0.76 0.01
N SER A 72 1.95 -1.43 0.29
CA SER A 72 2.26 -1.99 1.61
C SER A 72 1.12 -2.92 2.09
N MET A 73 0.47 -2.66 3.23
CA MET A 73 -0.74 -3.39 3.64
C MET A 73 -1.82 -3.45 2.54
N GLY A 74 -2.01 -2.39 1.77
CA GLY A 74 -2.93 -2.39 0.63
C GLY A 74 -2.51 -3.35 -0.47
N GLY A 75 -1.21 -3.61 -0.61
CA GLY A 75 -0.66 -4.65 -1.47
C GLY A 75 -0.96 -6.06 -0.95
N MET A 76 -1.02 -6.27 0.37
CA MET A 76 -1.47 -7.55 0.95
C MET A 76 -2.95 -7.81 0.63
N ILE A 77 -3.79 -6.79 0.85
CA ILE A 77 -5.23 -6.84 0.54
C ILE A 77 -5.42 -7.11 -0.96
N ALA A 78 -4.68 -6.41 -1.82
CA ALA A 78 -4.78 -6.56 -3.26
C ALA A 78 -4.37 -7.95 -3.76
N GLN A 79 -3.39 -8.61 -3.12
CA GLN A 79 -3.00 -9.98 -3.44
C GLN A 79 -4.12 -10.97 -3.14
N TRP A 80 -4.75 -10.87 -1.95
CA TRP A 80 -5.88 -11.73 -1.60
C TRP A 80 -7.11 -11.46 -2.47
N LEU A 81 -7.41 -10.19 -2.75
CA LEU A 81 -8.48 -9.80 -3.66
C LEU A 81 -8.24 -10.42 -5.06
N ALA A 82 -7.04 -10.30 -5.61
CA ALA A 82 -6.72 -10.83 -6.93
C ALA A 82 -6.63 -12.35 -6.98
N GLY A 83 -6.22 -13.01 -5.90
CA GLY A 83 -6.17 -14.46 -5.80
C GLY A 83 -7.55 -15.10 -5.64
N LYS A 84 -8.44 -14.47 -4.87
CA LYS A 84 -9.81 -14.98 -4.61
C LYS A 84 -10.81 -14.60 -5.70
N PHE A 85 -10.64 -13.44 -6.35
CA PHE A 85 -11.53 -12.91 -7.39
C PHE A 85 -10.78 -12.58 -8.70
N PRO A 86 -10.03 -13.53 -9.27
CA PRO A 86 -9.11 -13.26 -10.39
C PRO A 86 -9.81 -12.72 -11.64
N GLU A 87 -11.09 -13.05 -11.86
CA GLU A 87 -11.91 -12.55 -12.97
C GLU A 87 -12.30 -11.07 -12.84
N ARG A 88 -12.30 -10.54 -11.61
CA ARG A 88 -12.64 -9.13 -11.31
C ARG A 88 -11.43 -8.20 -11.51
N ILE A 89 -10.23 -8.73 -11.79
CA ILE A 89 -9.00 -7.93 -11.92
C ILE A 89 -8.60 -7.80 -13.38
N ASP A 90 -8.36 -6.56 -13.83
CA ASP A 90 -7.82 -6.29 -15.17
C ASP A 90 -6.29 -6.30 -15.19
N ARG A 91 -5.67 -5.56 -14.26
CA ARG A 91 -4.23 -5.44 -14.05
C ARG A 91 -3.98 -5.14 -12.58
N LEU A 92 -2.87 -5.63 -12.04
CA LEU A 92 -2.52 -5.47 -10.64
C LEU A 92 -1.17 -4.74 -10.49
N VAL A 93 -1.12 -3.70 -9.66
CA VAL A 93 0.13 -3.06 -9.23
C VAL A 93 0.31 -3.30 -7.74
N LEU A 94 1.46 -3.84 -7.37
CA LEU A 94 1.87 -4.08 -5.98
C LEU A 94 3.07 -3.20 -5.67
N VAL A 95 2.94 -2.30 -4.70
CA VAL A 95 3.98 -1.34 -4.33
C VAL A 95 4.45 -1.61 -2.92
N SER A 96 5.77 -1.75 -2.70
CA SER A 96 6.37 -1.83 -1.36
C SER A 96 5.70 -2.87 -0.45
N THR A 97 5.43 -4.07 -0.98
CA THR A 97 4.67 -5.13 -0.29
C THR A 97 5.37 -6.49 -0.37
N ALA A 98 4.90 -7.44 0.43
CA ALA A 98 5.42 -8.80 0.52
C ALA A 98 4.32 -9.84 0.27
N PRO A 99 4.67 -11.11 -0.03
CA PRO A 99 3.71 -12.19 -0.18
C PRO A 99 3.28 -12.83 1.14
N ASN A 100 3.98 -12.52 2.24
CA ASN A 100 3.72 -13.06 3.57
C ASN A 100 4.31 -12.11 4.63
N ARG A 101 3.69 -12.08 5.82
CA ARG A 101 4.09 -11.23 6.96
C ARG A 101 5.55 -11.42 7.40
N GLY A 102 6.11 -12.62 7.26
CA GLY A 102 7.47 -12.98 7.68
C GLY A 102 8.60 -12.28 6.89
N TYR A 103 8.30 -11.70 5.73
CA TYR A 103 9.28 -10.85 5.02
C TYR A 103 9.37 -9.44 5.59
N ILE A 104 8.34 -8.99 6.29
CA ILE A 104 8.25 -7.60 6.77
C ILE A 104 9.01 -7.50 8.06
N ARG A 105 10.08 -6.71 8.03
CA ARG A 105 10.96 -6.53 9.17
C ARG A 105 10.24 -5.75 10.25
N ASP A 106 10.43 -6.20 11.48
CA ASP A 106 10.05 -5.44 12.65
C ASP A 106 11.15 -4.41 12.92
N HIS A 107 10.84 -3.13 12.71
CA HIS A 107 11.75 -2.01 12.96
C HIS A 107 11.48 -1.33 14.31
N GLY A 108 10.96 -2.09 15.27
CA GLY A 108 10.51 -1.62 16.57
C GLY A 108 8.98 -1.63 16.65
N SER A 109 8.42 -1.33 17.84
CA SER A 109 6.98 -1.48 18.07
C SER A 109 6.16 -0.82 16.96
N TYR A 110 5.28 -1.58 16.31
CA TYR A 110 4.36 -1.04 15.31
C TYR A 110 3.40 0.01 15.90
N ALA A 111 3.28 0.08 17.22
CA ALA A 111 2.59 1.16 17.91
C ALA A 111 3.15 2.54 17.50
N TRP A 112 2.25 3.40 17.05
CA TRP A 112 2.52 4.83 16.99
C TRP A 112 2.28 5.45 18.36
N SER A 113 2.97 6.55 18.65
CA SER A 113 2.82 7.27 19.91
C SER A 113 2.44 8.71 19.67
N GLY A 114 2.00 9.39 20.74
CA GLY A 114 1.81 10.83 20.73
C GLY A 114 3.11 11.63 20.86
N ASP A 115 4.27 10.99 20.97
CA ASP A 115 5.56 11.67 21.09
C ASP A 115 6.17 11.96 19.71
N GLU A 116 6.38 13.24 19.41
CA GLU A 116 6.82 13.70 18.09
C GLU A 116 8.21 13.15 17.72
N LYS A 117 9.14 13.06 18.68
CA LYS A 117 10.50 12.55 18.44
C LYS A 117 10.49 11.05 18.18
N ALA A 118 9.71 10.29 18.93
CA ALA A 118 9.55 8.86 18.72
C ALA A 118 8.91 8.56 17.36
N VAL A 119 7.88 9.33 16.97
CA VAL A 119 7.27 9.20 15.64
C VAL A 119 8.25 9.59 14.54
N GLU A 120 9.03 10.66 14.70
CA GLU A 120 10.02 11.09 13.71
C GLU A 120 11.13 10.05 13.53
N ALA A 121 11.69 9.53 14.62
CA ALA A 121 12.73 8.50 14.58
C ALA A 121 12.24 7.23 13.86
N LYS A 122 11.00 6.80 14.15
CA LYS A 122 10.38 5.66 13.47
C LYS A 122 10.06 5.96 12.01
N LEU A 123 9.46 7.10 11.71
CA LEU A 123 9.09 7.48 10.35
C LEU A 123 10.33 7.62 9.46
N ALA A 124 11.45 8.10 10.01
CA ALA A 124 12.71 8.21 9.28
C ALA A 124 13.20 6.87 8.70
N THR A 125 12.89 5.73 9.33
CA THR A 125 13.29 4.40 8.83
C THR A 125 12.51 3.96 7.59
N TYR A 126 11.42 4.65 7.24
CA TYR A 126 10.62 4.34 6.07
C TYR A 126 11.14 5.03 4.80
N PHE A 127 11.99 6.04 4.95
CA PHE A 127 12.56 6.81 3.85
C PHE A 127 13.95 6.30 3.45
N SER A 128 14.36 6.52 2.21
CA SER A 128 15.76 6.34 1.84
C SER A 128 16.68 7.32 2.59
N PRO A 129 17.92 6.92 2.95
CA PRO A 129 18.92 7.84 3.49
C PRO A 129 19.11 9.11 2.66
N GLY A 130 19.14 9.00 1.32
CA GLY A 130 19.28 10.14 0.42
C GLY A 130 18.10 11.12 0.52
N PHE A 131 16.88 10.61 0.52
CA PHE A 131 15.69 11.45 0.68
C PHE A 131 15.63 12.09 2.06
N LEU A 132 15.94 11.35 3.12
CA LEU A 132 15.93 11.84 4.50
C LEU A 132 16.92 13.00 4.69
N ALA A 133 18.14 12.87 4.15
CA ALA A 133 19.15 13.92 4.22
C ALA A 133 18.70 15.22 3.53
N ALA A 134 18.03 15.11 2.39
CA ALA A 134 17.56 16.26 1.61
C ALA A 134 16.24 16.87 2.12
N ASN A 135 15.39 16.09 2.79
CA ASN A 135 14.00 16.46 3.09
C ASN A 135 13.66 16.40 4.59
N LYS A 136 14.64 16.54 5.47
CA LYS A 136 14.42 16.49 6.93
C LYS A 136 13.24 17.36 7.42
N PRO A 137 13.06 18.63 6.99
CA PRO A 137 11.91 19.43 7.42
C PRO A 137 10.55 18.83 7.06
N LEU A 138 10.44 18.16 5.90
CA LEU A 138 9.22 17.46 5.49
C LEU A 138 8.95 16.27 6.41
N VAL A 139 9.96 15.46 6.70
CA VAL A 139 9.84 14.30 7.59
C VAL A 139 9.42 14.73 9.00
N THR A 140 10.03 15.79 9.54
CA THR A 140 9.65 16.38 10.84
C THR A 140 8.19 16.86 10.81
N ALA A 141 7.75 17.53 9.74
CA ALA A 141 6.37 17.99 9.61
C ALA A 141 5.37 16.82 9.55
N MET A 142 5.68 15.77 8.81
CA MET A 142 4.87 14.55 8.75
C MET A 142 4.77 13.88 10.13
N ALA A 143 5.90 13.74 10.83
CA ALA A 143 5.94 13.15 12.15
C ALA A 143 5.09 13.93 13.16
N LYS A 144 5.15 15.27 13.12
CA LYS A 144 4.30 16.14 13.94
C LYS A 144 2.81 15.93 13.68
N GLN A 145 2.39 15.81 12.42
CA GLN A 145 0.98 15.54 12.08
C GLN A 145 0.54 14.16 12.58
N MET A 146 1.38 13.14 12.40
CA MET A 146 1.09 11.77 12.86
C MET A 146 1.01 11.70 14.39
N ALA A 147 1.95 12.31 15.10
CA ALA A 147 1.93 12.37 16.56
C ALA A 147 0.70 13.13 17.09
N LYS A 148 0.30 14.22 16.41
CA LYS A 148 -0.94 14.93 16.74
C LYS A 148 -2.16 14.00 16.58
N ALA A 149 -2.29 13.31 15.45
CA ALA A 149 -3.38 12.35 15.24
C ALA A 149 -3.35 11.17 16.23
N ALA A 150 -2.16 10.76 16.67
CA ALA A 150 -2.01 9.74 17.70
C ALA A 150 -2.48 10.22 19.09
N ARG A 151 -2.31 11.50 19.41
CA ARG A 151 -2.87 12.12 20.64
C ARG A 151 -4.38 12.34 20.55
N GLU A 152 -4.88 12.60 19.34
CA GLU A 152 -6.25 13.03 19.09
C GLU A 152 -7.02 11.96 18.30
N GLY A 153 -7.77 11.11 19.01
CA GLY A 153 -8.75 10.20 18.40
C GLY A 153 -8.38 8.72 18.49
N THR A 154 -8.82 7.94 17.50
CA THR A 154 -8.73 6.47 17.53
C THR A 154 -7.51 5.90 16.80
N PHE A 155 -6.63 6.77 16.28
CA PHE A 155 -5.52 6.39 15.41
C PHE A 155 -4.65 5.26 15.95
N ILE A 156 -4.25 5.32 17.22
CA ILE A 156 -3.42 4.28 17.85
C ILE A 156 -4.17 2.95 17.91
N GLY A 157 -5.43 2.97 18.33
CA GLY A 157 -6.25 1.77 18.46
C GLY A 157 -6.57 1.13 17.10
N ASP A 158 -6.88 1.94 16.10
CA ASP A 158 -7.13 1.48 14.73
C ASP A 158 -5.85 0.97 14.06
N SER A 159 -4.72 1.63 14.28
CA SER A 159 -3.40 1.13 13.88
C SER A 159 -3.13 -0.24 14.51
N ALA A 160 -3.34 -0.38 15.82
CA ALA A 160 -3.13 -1.67 16.48
C ALA A 160 -4.04 -2.78 15.91
N ARG A 161 -5.29 -2.46 15.54
CA ARG A 161 -6.20 -3.41 14.86
C ARG A 161 -5.69 -3.84 13.49
N GLN A 162 -5.31 -2.89 12.64
CA GLN A 162 -4.71 -3.20 11.33
C GLN A 162 -3.43 -4.02 11.46
N MET A 163 -2.63 -3.76 12.49
CA MET A 163 -1.44 -4.55 12.76
C MET A 163 -1.77 -6.01 13.06
N ARG A 164 -2.74 -6.26 13.95
CA ARG A 164 -3.23 -7.62 14.23
C ARG A 164 -3.77 -8.30 12.99
N ALA A 165 -4.53 -7.58 12.16
CA ALA A 165 -5.05 -8.11 10.90
C ALA A 165 -3.92 -8.61 9.96
N MET A 166 -2.76 -7.93 9.95
CA MET A 166 -1.61 -8.33 9.14
C MET A 166 -0.78 -9.48 9.73
N GLU A 167 -0.93 -9.84 11.02
CA GLU A 167 -0.09 -10.86 11.65
C GLU A 167 -0.22 -12.23 10.98
N GLY A 168 -1.44 -12.61 10.59
CA GLY A 168 -1.74 -13.87 9.91
C GLY A 168 -1.54 -13.85 8.40
N PHE A 169 -1.06 -12.76 7.82
CA PHE A 169 -1.04 -12.60 6.36
C PHE A 169 -0.07 -13.59 5.67
N ASP A 170 -0.64 -14.46 4.84
CA ASP A 170 0.08 -15.28 3.86
C ASP A 170 -0.74 -15.37 2.56
N ALA A 171 -0.19 -14.86 1.46
CA ALA A 171 -0.78 -14.95 0.13
C ALA A 171 -0.04 -15.93 -0.79
N LYS A 172 1.03 -16.61 -0.34
CA LYS A 172 1.90 -17.42 -1.21
C LYS A 172 1.11 -18.49 -1.99
N SER A 173 0.15 -19.15 -1.34
CA SER A 173 -0.70 -20.17 -1.98
C SER A 173 -1.69 -19.59 -3.00
N LEU A 174 -1.97 -18.30 -2.94
CA LEU A 174 -2.90 -17.59 -3.83
C LEU A 174 -2.22 -16.91 -5.02
N LEU A 175 -0.90 -16.66 -4.96
CA LEU A 175 -0.18 -15.96 -6.03
C LEU A 175 -0.35 -16.64 -7.39
N GLY A 176 -0.30 -17.98 -7.41
CA GLY A 176 -0.51 -18.77 -8.62
C GLY A 176 -1.95 -18.73 -9.14
N ALA A 177 -2.93 -18.23 -8.39
CA ALA A 177 -4.31 -18.03 -8.86
C ALA A 177 -4.52 -16.66 -9.51
N ILE A 178 -3.62 -15.70 -9.30
CA ILE A 178 -3.69 -14.35 -9.89
C ILE A 178 -3.48 -14.49 -11.41
N LYS A 179 -4.52 -14.14 -12.18
CA LYS A 179 -4.53 -14.23 -13.65
C LYS A 179 -4.13 -12.95 -14.36
N ALA A 180 -4.31 -11.81 -13.70
CA ALA A 180 -4.02 -10.51 -14.28
C ALA A 180 -2.50 -10.28 -14.40
N PRO A 181 -2.03 -9.54 -15.41
CA PRO A 181 -0.65 -9.05 -15.45
C PRO A 181 -0.35 -8.24 -14.19
N VAL A 182 0.82 -8.48 -13.59
CA VAL A 182 1.24 -7.81 -12.35
C VAL A 182 2.47 -6.93 -12.58
N LEU A 183 2.43 -5.70 -12.07
CA LEU A 183 3.62 -4.85 -11.94
C LEU A 183 3.98 -4.74 -10.45
N LEU A 184 5.18 -5.21 -10.12
CA LEU A 184 5.82 -5.04 -8.82
C LEU A 184 6.65 -3.76 -8.87
N ILE A 185 6.37 -2.80 -7.99
CA ILE A 185 7.11 -1.54 -7.89
C ILE A 185 7.74 -1.47 -6.50
N HIS A 186 9.06 -1.25 -6.43
CA HIS A 186 9.75 -1.32 -5.16
C HIS A 186 10.99 -0.42 -5.08
N GLY A 187 11.21 0.21 -3.93
CA GLY A 187 12.41 0.97 -3.64
C GLY A 187 13.57 0.05 -3.25
N LYS A 188 14.76 0.22 -3.84
CA LYS A 188 15.92 -0.63 -3.51
C LYS A 188 16.44 -0.43 -2.09
N GLU A 189 16.11 0.69 -1.47
CA GLU A 189 16.52 1.04 -0.10
C GLU A 189 15.40 0.80 0.91
N ASP A 190 14.32 0.11 0.51
CA ASP A 190 13.24 -0.27 1.41
C ASP A 190 13.73 -1.29 2.44
N VAL A 191 13.91 -0.83 3.67
CA VAL A 191 14.30 -1.69 4.79
C VAL A 191 13.09 -2.33 5.46
N ILE A 192 11.88 -1.75 5.33
CA ILE A 192 10.65 -2.25 5.97
C ILE A 192 10.22 -3.55 5.28
N VAL A 193 10.14 -3.50 3.96
CA VAL A 193 9.91 -4.65 3.10
C VAL A 193 11.17 -4.84 2.25
N PRO A 194 12.08 -5.75 2.65
CA PRO A 194 13.35 -5.91 1.97
C PRO A 194 13.16 -6.39 0.53
N PRO A 195 14.04 -6.02 -0.42
CA PRO A 195 13.94 -6.38 -1.84
C PRO A 195 13.70 -7.88 -2.12
N VAL A 196 14.22 -8.78 -1.27
CA VAL A 196 14.00 -10.24 -1.38
C VAL A 196 12.50 -10.63 -1.35
N ALA A 197 11.63 -9.80 -0.75
CA ALA A 197 10.19 -10.02 -0.78
C ALA A 197 9.60 -9.88 -2.20
N VAL A 198 10.21 -9.04 -3.03
CA VAL A 198 9.82 -8.84 -4.44
C VAL A 198 10.19 -10.07 -5.26
N ASP A 199 11.36 -10.65 -5.03
CA ASP A 199 11.77 -11.90 -5.70
C ASP A 199 10.80 -13.04 -5.35
N ALA A 200 10.38 -13.11 -4.08
CA ALA A 200 9.39 -14.08 -3.64
C ALA A 200 7.99 -13.85 -4.27
N LEU A 201 7.56 -12.59 -4.42
CA LEU A 201 6.34 -12.25 -5.16
C LEU A 201 6.45 -12.69 -6.63
N ALA A 202 7.51 -12.26 -7.31
CA ALA A 202 7.72 -12.53 -8.73
C ALA A 202 7.75 -14.04 -9.00
N SER A 203 8.38 -14.83 -8.13
CA SER A 203 8.47 -16.28 -8.24
C SER A 203 7.11 -16.99 -8.08
N GLY A 204 6.18 -16.41 -7.33
CA GLY A 204 4.84 -16.98 -7.13
C GLY A 204 3.82 -16.56 -8.19
N LEU A 205 4.11 -15.52 -8.96
CA LEU A 205 3.19 -14.92 -9.95
C LEU A 205 3.44 -15.49 -11.35
N ARG A 206 2.36 -15.65 -12.13
CA ARG A 206 2.45 -16.20 -13.50
C ARG A 206 2.99 -15.21 -14.52
N ASP A 207 2.57 -13.95 -14.41
CA ASP A 207 2.94 -12.85 -15.29
C ASP A 207 3.22 -11.64 -14.42
N SER A 208 4.50 -11.39 -14.17
CA SER A 208 4.94 -10.25 -13.37
C SER A 208 6.12 -9.54 -13.99
N ARG A 209 6.19 -8.23 -13.74
CA ARG A 209 7.33 -7.38 -14.07
C ARG A 209 7.76 -6.61 -12.84
N ILE A 210 9.04 -6.32 -12.74
CA ILE A 210 9.59 -5.56 -11.62
C ILE A 210 10.08 -4.21 -12.12
N SER A 211 9.66 -3.14 -11.45
CA SER A 211 10.14 -1.78 -11.62
C SER A 211 10.83 -1.33 -10.34
N TRP A 212 12.15 -1.25 -10.40
CA TRP A 212 13.00 -0.87 -9.27
C TRP A 212 13.23 0.63 -9.24
N PHE A 213 13.09 1.22 -8.06
CA PHE A 213 13.36 2.63 -7.81
C PHE A 213 14.69 2.76 -7.04
N ASP A 214 15.74 3.20 -7.74
CA ASP A 214 17.05 3.49 -7.14
C ASP A 214 16.98 4.72 -6.23
N GLY A 215 17.64 4.66 -5.06
CA GLY A 215 17.66 5.78 -4.11
C GLY A 215 16.34 6.00 -3.36
N ALA A 216 15.44 5.02 -3.35
CA ALA A 216 14.10 5.15 -2.76
C ALA A 216 13.81 4.06 -1.72
N GLY A 217 13.15 4.47 -0.64
CA GLY A 217 12.74 3.62 0.48
C GLY A 217 11.33 3.06 0.31
N HIS A 218 10.64 2.91 1.44
CA HIS A 218 9.28 2.35 1.49
C HIS A 218 8.21 3.34 1.00
N LEU A 219 8.42 4.65 1.19
CA LEU A 219 7.39 5.67 0.98
C LEU A 219 7.46 6.29 -0.42
N LEU A 220 7.32 5.47 -1.46
CA LEU A 220 7.42 5.90 -2.86
C LEU A 220 6.44 7.02 -3.26
N LEU A 221 5.26 7.09 -2.63
CA LEU A 221 4.32 8.20 -2.83
C LEU A 221 4.89 9.56 -2.39
N ALA A 222 5.77 9.59 -1.41
CA ALA A 222 6.44 10.79 -0.93
C ALA A 222 7.78 11.01 -1.62
N GLU A 223 8.55 9.94 -1.82
CA GLU A 223 9.93 10.04 -2.32
C GLU A 223 10.00 10.24 -3.83
N ARG A 224 9.18 9.52 -4.59
CA ARG A 224 9.25 9.46 -6.06
C ARG A 224 7.87 9.52 -6.71
N PRO A 225 7.00 10.49 -6.33
CA PRO A 225 5.60 10.52 -6.77
C PRO A 225 5.45 10.54 -8.28
N LYS A 226 6.16 11.44 -8.98
CA LYS A 226 6.02 11.61 -10.43
C LYS A 226 6.32 10.33 -11.20
N GLU A 227 7.45 9.71 -10.91
CA GLU A 227 7.88 8.47 -11.56
C GLU A 227 6.96 7.30 -11.21
N LEU A 228 6.51 7.20 -9.95
CA LEU A 228 5.51 6.21 -9.55
C LEU A 228 4.22 6.37 -10.36
N TYR A 229 3.70 7.60 -10.51
CA TYR A 229 2.48 7.86 -11.26
C TYR A 229 2.64 7.50 -12.74
N GLU A 230 3.78 7.84 -13.33
CA GLU A 230 4.10 7.51 -14.72
C GLU A 230 4.18 5.99 -14.96
N GLN A 231 4.85 5.25 -14.08
CA GLN A 231 4.93 3.78 -14.19
C GLN A 231 3.54 3.14 -14.09
N VAL A 232 2.74 3.56 -13.09
CA VAL A 232 1.37 3.08 -12.88
C VAL A 232 0.47 3.39 -14.07
N GLY A 233 0.49 4.64 -14.55
CA GLY A 233 -0.31 5.08 -15.69
C GLY A 233 0.02 4.29 -16.96
N ARG A 234 1.32 4.16 -17.28
CA ARG A 234 1.76 3.37 -18.45
C ARG A 234 1.33 1.92 -18.37
N PHE A 235 1.48 1.29 -17.20
CA PHE A 235 1.11 -0.11 -17.01
C PHE A 235 -0.39 -0.32 -17.20
N PHE A 236 -1.22 0.53 -16.59
CA PHE A 236 -2.67 0.42 -16.70
C PHE A 236 -3.20 0.76 -18.10
N SER A 237 -2.54 1.65 -18.84
CA SER A 237 -2.86 1.89 -20.25
C SER A 237 -2.41 0.77 -21.20
N GLY A 238 -1.73 -0.27 -20.70
CA GLY A 238 -1.17 -1.35 -21.52
C GLY A 238 0.07 -0.96 -22.35
N LEU A 239 0.68 0.19 -22.04
CA LEU A 239 1.85 0.74 -22.73
C LEU A 239 3.19 0.25 -22.16
N MET A 240 3.13 -0.69 -21.23
CA MET A 240 4.27 -1.53 -20.85
C MET A 240 4.07 -2.86 -21.57
N ALA A 241 4.83 -3.07 -22.64
CA ALA A 241 4.91 -4.32 -23.39
C ALA A 241 5.82 -5.33 -22.68
#